data_AF-A0A972G6I3-F1
#
_entry.id   AF-A0A972G6I3-F1
#
_cell.length_a   1.000
_cell.length_b   1.000
_cell.length_c   1.000
_cell.angle_alpha   90.00
_cell.angle_beta   90.00
_cell.angle_gamma   90.00
#
_symmetry.space_group_name_H-M   'P 1'
#
loop_
_entity.id
_entity.type
_entity.pdbx_description
1 polymer ?
#
loop_
_entity_poly.entity_id
_entity_poly.type
_entity_poly.pdbx_seq_one_letter_code
_entity_poly.pdbx_strand_id
1 'polypeptide(L)'
;MNAIVSASLAMLLASIDQVGAVEMVTNQAIECRLTQVRDTTEVQFRVSNGGQDTWRLLSWHTPFDAWFSEFMHISREGRALRYLGALAKRGAPAAEDYLLLPPGASLVADLDLSQAYRLEPGSYKVELAPIVLSSYAGDSHAATQQLSLACEPLLLTLPEAGDR
;
A
#
# COMPACT_ATOMS: atom_id res chain seq x y z
N MET A 1 0.06 -37.75 -71.29
CA MET A 1 -0.18 -37.39 -69.87
C MET A 1 0.60 -36.12 -69.60
N ASN A 2 -0.08 -34.98 -69.56
CA ASN A 2 0.54 -33.66 -69.41
C ASN A 2 -0.15 -32.91 -68.26
N ALA A 3 0.65 -32.05 -67.63
CA ALA A 3 0.33 -30.92 -66.77
C ALA A 3 0.06 -31.19 -65.27
N ILE A 4 0.73 -30.37 -64.44
CA ILE A 4 0.23 -29.48 -63.36
C ILE A 4 1.35 -29.39 -62.30
N VAL A 5 2.22 -28.37 -62.33
CA VAL A 5 2.11 -27.00 -61.74
C VAL A 5 2.55 -26.94 -60.26
N SER A 6 3.51 -26.04 -60.03
CA SER A 6 3.76 -25.15 -58.87
C SER A 6 3.48 -25.63 -57.44
N ALA A 7 4.38 -25.33 -56.52
CA ALA A 7 4.51 -24.01 -55.89
C ALA A 7 5.43 -24.09 -54.68
N SER A 8 6.27 -23.07 -54.54
CA SER A 8 7.10 -22.81 -53.36
C SER A 8 6.25 -22.77 -52.08
N LEU A 9 6.75 -23.36 -51.00
CA LEU A 9 6.22 -23.09 -49.66
C LEU A 9 7.36 -22.64 -48.75
N ALA A 10 7.48 -21.32 -48.61
CA ALA A 10 8.26 -20.68 -47.56
C ALA A 10 7.54 -20.90 -46.23
N MET A 11 8.17 -21.60 -45.31
CA MET A 11 7.66 -21.81 -43.96
C MET A 11 8.03 -20.58 -43.12
N LEU A 12 7.17 -19.55 -43.14
CA LEU A 12 7.20 -18.50 -42.12
C LEU A 12 6.74 -19.11 -40.79
N LEU A 13 7.65 -19.26 -39.84
CA LEU A 13 7.26 -19.34 -38.42
C LEU A 13 7.10 -17.91 -37.93
N ALA A 14 5.86 -17.43 -37.89
CA ALA A 14 5.53 -16.21 -37.17
C ALA A 14 5.75 -16.46 -35.68
N SER A 15 6.57 -15.60 -35.06
CA SER A 15 6.75 -15.52 -33.61
C SER A 15 5.39 -15.34 -32.94
N ILE A 16 4.99 -16.29 -32.10
CA ILE A 16 3.90 -16.07 -31.16
C ILE A 16 4.54 -15.42 -29.94
N ASP A 17 4.55 -14.10 -29.90
CA ASP A 17 4.65 -13.35 -28.65
C ASP A 17 3.31 -13.54 -27.93
N GLN A 18 3.20 -14.55 -27.06
CA GLN A 18 2.13 -14.56 -26.06
C GLN A 18 2.46 -13.50 -25.00
N VAL A 19 2.19 -12.23 -25.31
CA VAL A 19 1.98 -11.25 -24.25
C VAL A 19 0.61 -11.56 -23.67
N GLY A 20 0.60 -12.32 -22.57
CA GLY A 20 -0.60 -12.56 -21.79
C GLY A 20 -1.26 -11.22 -21.49
N ALA A 21 -2.53 -11.10 -21.83
CA ALA A 21 -3.35 -9.96 -21.44
C ALA A 21 -3.32 -9.88 -19.91
N VAL A 22 -2.65 -8.85 -19.38
CA VAL A 22 -2.87 -8.44 -18.00
C VAL A 22 -4.24 -7.80 -18.01
N GLU A 23 -5.27 -8.58 -17.68
CA GLU A 23 -6.58 -8.02 -17.38
C GLU A 23 -6.38 -7.06 -16.21
N MET A 24 -6.44 -5.76 -16.52
CA MET A 24 -6.55 -4.71 -15.52
C MET A 24 -7.91 -4.92 -14.84
N VAL A 25 -7.95 -5.71 -13.77
CA VAL A 25 -9.12 -5.83 -12.91
C VAL A 25 -9.27 -4.51 -12.17
N THR A 26 -9.97 -3.56 -12.79
CA THR A 26 -10.23 -2.20 -12.29
C THR A 26 -11.37 -2.14 -11.28
N ASN A 27 -11.50 -3.14 -10.40
CA ASN A 27 -12.48 -3.10 -9.31
C ASN A 27 -11.94 -3.68 -8.00
N GLN A 28 -10.70 -3.34 -7.65
CA GLN A 28 -10.26 -3.50 -6.27
C GLN A 28 -10.73 -2.29 -5.49
N ALA A 29 -11.85 -2.45 -4.79
CA ALA A 29 -12.36 -1.48 -3.84
C ALA A 29 -11.56 -1.49 -2.52
N ILE A 30 -10.23 -1.58 -2.61
CA ILE A 30 -9.35 -1.35 -1.47
C ILE A 30 -9.04 0.14 -1.42
N GLU A 31 -9.44 0.78 -0.34
CA GLU A 31 -9.17 2.19 -0.11
C GLU A 31 -8.38 2.34 1.19
N CYS A 32 -7.52 3.36 1.24
CA CYS A 32 -6.95 3.80 2.49
C CYS A 32 -7.12 5.31 2.66
N ARG A 33 -7.16 5.72 3.93
CA ARG A 33 -7.35 7.11 4.32
C ARG A 33 -6.54 7.41 5.56
N LEU A 34 -5.94 8.60 5.57
CA LEU A 34 -5.42 9.26 6.75
C LEU A 34 -6.39 10.35 7.17
N THR A 35 -6.61 10.52 8.47
CA THR A 35 -7.45 11.60 9.01
C THR A 35 -6.83 12.13 10.27
N GLN A 36 -6.62 13.45 10.32
CA GLN A 36 -6.16 14.11 11.54
C GLN A 36 -7.29 14.13 12.57
N VAL A 37 -6.97 13.82 13.82
CA VAL A 37 -7.91 13.94 14.93
C VAL A 37 -7.88 15.39 15.42
N ARG A 38 -8.88 16.17 14.98
CA ARG A 38 -8.96 17.63 15.25
C ARG A 38 -7.65 18.31 14.79
N ASP A 39 -7.17 19.30 15.54
CA ASP A 39 -5.91 20.00 15.27
C ASP A 39 -4.80 19.50 16.21
N THR A 40 -4.61 18.18 16.27
CA THR A 40 -3.61 17.51 17.15
C THR A 40 -2.58 16.72 16.35
N THR A 41 -1.58 16.15 17.03
CA THR A 41 -0.62 15.21 16.44
C THR A 41 -1.16 13.79 16.26
N GLU A 42 -2.42 13.55 16.63
CA GLU A 42 -3.06 12.27 16.45
C GLU A 42 -3.61 12.14 15.02
N VAL A 43 -3.31 11.02 14.37
CA VAL A 43 -3.75 10.67 13.02
C VAL A 43 -4.32 9.27 13.04
N GLN A 44 -5.53 9.11 12.52
CA GLN A 44 -6.12 7.81 12.27
C GLN A 44 -5.79 7.37 10.84
N PHE A 45 -5.21 6.19 10.72
CA PHE A 45 -5.10 5.45 9.47
C PHE A 45 -6.23 4.43 9.38
N ARG A 46 -6.86 4.33 8.22
CA ARG A 46 -7.84 3.29 7.90
C ARG A 46 -7.51 2.68 6.54
N VAL A 47 -7.60 1.35 6.45
CA VAL A 47 -7.68 0.62 5.18
C VAL A 47 -8.97 -0.19 5.16
N SER A 48 -9.72 -0.13 4.07
CA SER A 48 -11.02 -0.80 3.91
C SER A 48 -11.02 -1.67 2.67
N ASN A 49 -11.77 -2.77 2.73
CA ASN A 49 -12.00 -3.65 1.60
C ASN A 49 -13.48 -3.67 1.22
N GLY A 50 -13.86 -2.91 0.21
CA GLY A 50 -15.17 -2.96 -0.43
C GLY A 50 -15.30 -4.04 -1.52
N GLY A 51 -14.25 -4.84 -1.73
CA GLY A 51 -14.21 -5.91 -2.72
C GLY A 51 -14.81 -7.22 -2.20
N GLN A 52 -14.59 -8.32 -2.94
CA GLN A 52 -15.11 -9.66 -2.63
C GLN A 52 -14.04 -10.66 -2.20
N ASP A 53 -12.76 -10.35 -2.43
CA ASP A 53 -11.65 -11.20 -2.03
C ASP A 53 -11.12 -10.83 -0.65
N THR A 54 -10.61 -11.82 0.08
CA THR A 54 -9.84 -11.54 1.31
C THR A 54 -8.43 -11.16 0.93
N TRP A 55 -7.94 -10.06 1.50
CA TRP A 55 -6.57 -9.61 1.36
C TRP A 55 -5.81 -9.87 2.65
N ARG A 56 -4.49 -9.97 2.54
CA ARG A 56 -3.60 -9.85 3.68
C ARG A 56 -2.54 -8.79 3.41
N LEU A 57 -2.08 -8.13 4.45
CA LEU A 57 -0.91 -7.26 4.41
C LEU A 57 0.06 -7.64 5.52
N LEU A 58 1.35 -7.45 5.28
CA LEU A 58 2.33 -7.51 6.35
C LEU A 58 2.14 -6.28 7.24
N SER A 59 2.03 -6.47 8.56
CA SER A 59 1.87 -5.34 9.50
C SER A 59 3.11 -4.44 9.53
N TRP A 60 4.29 -5.03 9.35
CA TRP A 60 5.57 -4.30 9.37
C TRP A 60 5.66 -3.25 8.28
N HIS A 61 6.36 -2.15 8.54
CA HIS A 61 6.49 -1.04 7.57
C HIS A 61 5.14 -0.44 7.16
N THR A 62 4.13 -0.54 8.03
CA THR A 62 2.82 0.10 7.86
C THR A 62 2.40 0.78 9.16
N PRO A 63 1.34 1.60 9.15
CA PRO A 63 0.74 2.16 10.38
C PRO A 63 0.39 1.14 11.48
N PHE A 64 0.30 -0.15 11.17
CA PHE A 64 0.06 -1.20 12.17
C PHE A 64 1.32 -1.64 12.91
N ASP A 65 2.51 -1.16 12.54
CA ASP A 65 3.80 -1.50 13.15
C ASP A 65 4.23 -0.54 14.27
N ALA A 66 3.25 0.15 14.88
CA ALA A 66 3.48 1.24 15.82
C ALA A 66 4.45 2.29 15.23
N TRP A 67 5.68 2.37 15.75
CA TRP A 67 6.76 3.23 15.24
C TRP A 67 8.08 2.48 15.24
N PHE A 68 8.07 1.25 14.70
CA PHE A 68 9.27 0.42 14.52
C PHE A 68 9.87 0.49 13.11
N SER A 69 9.36 1.38 12.26
CA SER A 69 9.82 1.63 10.91
C SER A 69 9.35 2.99 10.39
N GLU A 70 10.08 3.57 9.44
CA GLU A 70 9.70 4.82 8.77
C GLU A 70 8.72 4.54 7.62
N PHE A 71 7.47 4.22 7.94
CA PHE A 71 6.39 4.01 6.95
C PHE A 71 5.71 5.31 6.52
N MET A 72 5.96 6.39 7.23
CA MET A 72 5.38 7.71 7.01
C MET A 72 6.48 8.70 6.65
N HIS A 73 6.20 9.65 5.77
CA HIS A 73 7.09 10.73 5.40
C HIS A 73 6.35 12.05 5.65
N ILE A 74 6.94 12.90 6.50
CA ILE A 74 6.37 14.21 6.84
C ILE A 74 7.27 15.29 6.27
N SER A 75 6.68 16.27 5.60
CA SER A 75 7.41 17.45 5.11
C SER A 75 6.72 18.75 5.50
N ARG A 76 7.53 19.78 5.76
CA ARG A 76 7.09 21.17 5.95
C ARG A 76 7.74 22.01 4.86
N GLU A 77 6.93 22.71 4.07
CA GLU A 77 7.42 23.58 2.99
C GLU A 77 8.39 22.85 2.03
N GLY A 78 8.08 21.59 1.72
CA GLY A 78 8.90 20.73 0.85
C GLY A 78 10.17 20.16 1.49
N ARG A 79 10.47 20.48 2.76
CA ARG A 79 11.60 19.90 3.51
C ARG A 79 11.13 18.71 4.32
N ALA A 80 11.72 17.54 4.07
CA ALA A 80 11.44 16.33 4.84
C ALA A 80 11.91 16.47 6.29
N LEU A 81 11.06 16.04 7.23
CA LEU A 81 11.40 15.91 8.63
C LEU A 81 12.16 14.59 8.85
N ARG A 82 13.05 14.59 9.84
CA ARG A 82 13.79 13.39 10.24
C ARG A 82 12.90 12.48 11.08
N TYR A 83 12.85 11.20 10.74
CA TYR A 83 12.28 10.16 11.60
C TYR A 83 13.14 9.92 12.85
N LEU A 84 12.48 9.87 14.01
CA LEU A 84 13.09 9.72 15.33
C LEU A 84 12.54 8.48 16.08
N GLY A 85 11.65 7.72 15.47
CA GLY A 85 11.08 6.51 16.06
C GLY A 85 12.09 5.34 16.10
N ALA A 86 11.66 4.24 16.71
CA ALA A 86 12.47 3.02 16.77
C ALA A 86 12.57 2.35 15.39
N LEU A 87 13.60 1.52 15.22
CA LEU A 87 13.77 0.68 14.03
C LEU A 87 13.97 -0.77 14.47
N ALA A 88 13.03 -1.65 14.10
CA ALA A 88 13.13 -3.07 14.42
C ALA A 88 14.00 -3.82 13.40
N LYS A 89 14.85 -4.73 13.90
CA LYS A 89 15.53 -5.74 13.07
C LYS A 89 14.69 -7.02 13.08
N ARG A 90 14.31 -7.52 11.90
CA ARG A 90 13.39 -8.65 11.75
C ARG A 90 13.94 -9.74 10.83
N GLY A 91 13.51 -10.98 11.07
CA GLY A 91 13.78 -12.13 10.20
C GLY A 91 12.75 -12.23 9.08
N ALA A 92 12.54 -13.44 8.56
CA ALA A 92 11.41 -13.70 7.67
C ALA A 92 10.09 -13.57 8.45
N PRO A 93 9.04 -12.95 7.88
CA PRO A 93 7.75 -12.82 8.55
C PRO A 93 7.08 -14.18 8.72
N ALA A 94 6.50 -14.39 9.89
CA ALA A 94 5.64 -15.53 10.21
C ALA A 94 4.18 -15.22 9.85
N ALA A 95 3.29 -16.22 9.97
CA ALA A 95 1.88 -16.05 9.64
C ALA A 95 1.19 -14.99 10.51
N GLU A 96 1.56 -14.88 11.78
CA GLU A 96 1.03 -13.90 12.75
C GLU A 96 1.42 -12.45 12.46
N ASP A 97 2.44 -12.22 11.63
CA ASP A 97 2.86 -10.86 11.25
C ASP A 97 1.92 -10.25 10.19
N TYR A 98 1.06 -11.06 9.56
CA TYR A 98 0.12 -10.61 8.55
C TYR A 98 -1.25 -10.31 9.16
N LEU A 99 -1.82 -9.19 8.73
CA LEU A 99 -3.20 -8.83 9.04
C LEU A 99 -4.11 -9.24 7.89
N LEU A 100 -5.23 -9.87 8.21
CA LEU A 100 -6.28 -10.18 7.25
C LEU A 100 -7.25 -9.00 7.10
N LEU A 101 -7.65 -8.74 5.87
CA LEU A 101 -8.64 -7.75 5.50
C LEU A 101 -9.74 -8.43 4.65
N PRO A 102 -10.74 -9.07 5.31
CA PRO A 102 -11.86 -9.71 4.64
C PRO A 102 -12.74 -8.72 3.85
N PRO A 103 -13.62 -9.22 2.95
CA PRO A 103 -14.64 -8.42 2.30
C PRO A 103 -15.52 -7.66 3.29
N GLY A 104 -15.75 -6.38 3.02
CA GLY A 104 -16.54 -5.48 3.86
C GLY A 104 -15.86 -5.02 5.15
N ALA A 105 -14.63 -5.47 5.43
CA ALA A 105 -13.91 -5.12 6.65
C ALA A 105 -13.05 -3.87 6.49
N SER A 106 -12.73 -3.25 7.63
CA SER A 106 -11.69 -2.23 7.74
C SER A 106 -10.72 -2.57 8.86
N LEU A 107 -9.46 -2.23 8.67
CA LEU A 107 -8.45 -2.17 9.72
C LEU A 107 -8.14 -0.70 10.03
N VAL A 108 -7.93 -0.39 11.30
CA VAL A 108 -7.71 0.98 11.79
C VAL A 108 -6.48 1.00 12.70
N ALA A 109 -5.64 2.01 12.55
CA ALA A 109 -4.54 2.30 13.45
C ALA A 109 -4.58 3.77 13.87
N ASP A 110 -4.54 4.02 15.17
CA ASP A 110 -4.40 5.37 15.71
C ASP A 110 -2.91 5.63 15.99
N LEU A 111 -2.40 6.73 15.44
CA LEU A 111 -1.00 7.11 15.49
C LEU A 111 -0.89 8.45 16.21
N ASP A 112 0.07 8.58 17.13
CA ASP A 112 0.54 9.89 17.57
C ASP A 112 1.90 10.18 16.92
N LEU A 113 1.90 11.18 16.03
CA LEU A 113 3.08 11.57 15.27
C LEU A 113 4.23 12.05 16.17
N SER A 114 3.93 12.52 17.40
CA SER A 114 4.93 13.01 18.35
C SER A 114 5.89 11.91 18.83
N GLN A 115 5.48 10.64 18.72
CA GLN A 115 6.32 9.49 19.09
C GLN A 115 7.49 9.26 18.13
N ALA A 116 7.40 9.76 16.90
CA ALA A 116 8.40 9.54 15.85
C ALA A 116 8.92 10.82 15.18
N TYR A 117 8.28 11.97 15.39
CA TYR A 117 8.68 13.24 14.80
C TYR A 117 8.65 14.38 15.82
N ARG A 118 9.57 15.34 15.66
CA ARG A 118 9.44 16.64 16.32
C ARG A 118 8.62 17.57 15.45
N LEU A 119 7.46 17.95 15.97
CA LEU A 119 6.48 18.81 15.31
C LEU A 119 6.34 20.11 16.10
N GLU A 120 6.19 21.21 15.39
CA GLU A 120 5.91 22.54 15.91
C GLU A 120 4.57 23.01 15.30
N PRO A 121 3.95 24.08 15.81
CA PRO A 121 2.83 24.71 15.12
C PRO A 121 3.14 24.99 13.64
N GLY A 122 2.19 24.72 12.77
CA GLY A 122 2.35 24.86 11.32
C GLY A 122 1.57 23.85 10.48
N SER A 123 1.81 23.90 9.17
CA SER A 123 1.20 23.00 8.19
C SER A 123 2.22 22.01 7.63
N TYR A 124 1.82 20.76 7.53
CA TYR A 124 2.65 19.65 7.08
C TYR A 124 1.93 18.83 6.02
N LYS A 125 2.71 18.25 5.10
CA LYS A 125 2.24 17.21 4.20
C LYS A 125 2.71 15.86 4.74
N VAL A 126 1.79 14.94 4.93
CA VAL A 126 2.02 13.60 5.47
C VAL A 126 1.70 12.58 4.38
N GLU A 127 2.67 11.71 4.07
CA GLU A 127 2.57 10.71 3.01
C GLU A 127 2.94 9.33 3.57
N LEU A 128 2.27 8.27 3.12
CA LEU A 128 2.63 6.90 3.46
C LEU A 128 3.45 6.27 2.34
N ALA A 129 4.39 5.41 2.72
CA ALA A 129 4.93 4.43 1.79
C ALA A 129 3.79 3.54 1.27
N PRO A 130 3.82 3.11 -0.01
CA PRO A 130 2.81 2.21 -0.55
C PRO A 130 2.71 0.93 0.27
N ILE A 131 1.48 0.52 0.60
CA ILE A 131 1.21 -0.71 1.34
C ILE A 131 0.96 -1.82 0.34
N VAL A 132 1.69 -2.93 0.50
CA VAL A 132 1.50 -4.10 -0.35
C VAL A 132 0.48 -5.04 0.29
N LEU A 133 -0.58 -5.33 -0.45
CA LEU A 133 -1.56 -6.36 -0.12
C LEU A 133 -1.40 -7.55 -1.05
N SER A 134 -1.68 -8.74 -0.55
CA SER A 134 -1.71 -9.97 -1.32
C SER A 134 -3.05 -10.68 -1.15
N SER A 135 -3.56 -11.28 -2.23
CA SER A 135 -4.74 -12.14 -2.16
C SER A 135 -4.50 -13.27 -1.14
N TYR A 136 -5.50 -13.56 -0.33
CA TYR A 136 -5.43 -14.62 0.68
C TYR A 136 -6.53 -15.65 0.45
N ALA A 137 -6.12 -16.90 0.21
CA ALA A 137 -7.01 -18.03 -0.01
C ALA A 137 -6.87 -19.12 1.09
N GLY A 138 -6.49 -18.72 2.32
CA GLY A 138 -6.34 -19.64 3.45
C GLY A 138 -4.96 -20.29 3.51
N ASP A 139 -4.92 -21.63 3.54
CA ASP A 139 -3.72 -22.45 3.77
C ASP A 139 -2.70 -22.41 2.61
N SER A 140 -3.07 -21.84 1.46
CA SER A 140 -2.15 -21.61 0.37
C SER A 140 -1.24 -20.43 0.68
N HIS A 141 0.05 -20.70 0.90
CA HIS A 141 1.05 -19.65 1.12
C HIS A 141 1.31 -18.77 -0.12
N ALA A 142 0.97 -19.26 -1.32
CA ALA A 142 1.16 -18.55 -2.57
C ALA A 142 0.01 -17.56 -2.82
N ALA A 143 0.34 -16.26 -2.85
CA ALA A 143 -0.57 -15.25 -3.36
C ALA A 143 -0.68 -15.36 -4.88
N THR A 144 -1.88 -15.29 -5.42
CA THR A 144 -2.13 -15.26 -6.87
C THR A 144 -2.15 -13.84 -7.41
N GLN A 145 -2.43 -12.85 -6.54
CA GLN A 145 -2.46 -11.43 -6.87
C GLN A 145 -1.80 -10.59 -5.79
N GLN A 146 -1.18 -9.49 -6.22
CA GLN A 146 -0.63 -8.46 -5.35
C GLN A 146 -1.17 -7.09 -5.77
N LEU A 147 -1.42 -6.22 -4.78
CA LEU A 147 -1.84 -4.84 -4.94
C LEU A 147 -0.86 -3.93 -4.21
N SER A 148 -0.39 -2.88 -4.88
CA SER A 148 0.33 -1.77 -4.25
C SER A 148 -0.65 -0.62 -4.00
N LEU A 149 -1.02 -0.41 -2.74
CA LEU A 149 -1.98 0.59 -2.31
C LEU A 149 -1.26 1.89 -1.93
N ALA A 150 -1.54 2.96 -2.67
CA ALA A 150 -1.08 4.30 -2.34
C ALA A 150 -2.24 5.09 -1.69
N CYS A 151 -1.96 5.75 -0.56
CA CYS A 151 -2.92 6.58 0.14
C CYS A 151 -2.79 8.04 -0.28
N GLU A 152 -3.90 8.76 -0.30
CA GLU A 152 -3.87 10.20 -0.51
C GLU A 152 -3.07 10.89 0.61
N PRO A 153 -2.19 11.85 0.29
CA PRO A 153 -1.49 12.63 1.30
C PRO A 153 -2.45 13.37 2.24
N LEU A 154 -2.13 13.38 3.53
CA LEU A 154 -2.84 14.18 4.52
C LEU A 154 -2.16 15.56 4.64
N LEU A 155 -2.95 16.62 4.57
CA LEU A 155 -2.54 17.95 5.03
C LEU A 155 -2.86 18.06 6.51
N LEU A 156 -1.81 18.12 7.34
CA LEU A 156 -1.89 18.21 8.79
C LEU A 156 -1.68 19.66 9.22
N THR A 157 -2.54 20.19 10.07
CA THR A 157 -2.39 21.53 10.64
C THR A 157 -2.32 21.48 12.16
N LEU A 158 -1.27 22.06 12.73
CA LEU A 158 -1.08 22.18 14.18
C LEU A 158 -1.21 23.65 14.58
N PRO A 159 -2.10 23.99 15.51
CA PRO A 159 -2.34 25.38 15.91
C PRO A 159 -1.23 25.86 16.84
N GLU A 160 -1.09 27.19 16.95
CA GLU A 160 -0.22 27.81 17.94
C GLU A 160 -0.66 27.44 19.37
N ALA A 161 0.32 27.34 20.27
CA ALA A 161 0.04 27.03 21.68
C ALA A 161 -0.62 28.25 22.36
N GLY A 162 -1.95 28.37 22.24
CA GLY A 162 -2.72 29.44 22.88
C GLY A 162 -4.14 29.66 22.37
N ASP A 163 -4.58 28.97 21.30
CA ASP A 163 -5.88 29.22 20.65
C ASP A 163 -6.95 28.15 21.02
N ARG A 164 -7.07 27.79 22.30
CA ARG A 164 -8.11 26.88 22.80
C ARG A 164 -8.86 27.44 23.99
#